data_AF-A0A1X3RQ98-F1
#
_entry.id   AF-A0A1X3RQ98-F1
#
_cell.length_a   1.000
_cell.length_b   1.000
_cell.length_c   1.000
_cell.angle_alpha   90.00
_cell.angle_beta   90.00
_cell.angle_gamma   90.00
#
_symmetry.space_group_name_H-M   'P 1'
#
loop_
_entity.id
_entity.type
_entity.pdbx_description
1 polymer ?
#
loop_
_entity_poly.entity_id
_entity_poly.type
_entity_poly.pdbx_seq_one_letter_code
_entity_poly.pdbx_strand_id
1 'polypeptide(L)'
;METLNVIQQALQDVLETPLLAVTETTRFEEDLDLDSVNFVQFLLTLEDSIEGLMFDPDHISQHSFSSVGSLVEWLDAWQGAQLV
;
A
#
# COMPACT_ATOMS: atom_id res chain seq x y z
N MET A 1 7.98 -4.30 -12.92
CA MET A 1 8.12 -3.56 -11.65
C MET A 1 7.17 -4.24 -10.70
N GLU A 2 7.67 -5.01 -9.74
CA GLU A 2 6.82 -5.74 -8.81
C GLU A 2 6.17 -4.73 -7.87
N THR A 3 4.91 -4.37 -8.09
CA THR A 3 4.08 -3.49 -7.25
C THR A 3 4.25 -3.79 -5.76
N LEU A 4 4.41 -5.08 -5.43
CA LEU A 4 4.73 -5.58 -4.10
C LEU A 4 5.99 -4.95 -3.48
N ASN A 5 7.05 -4.73 -4.26
CA ASN A 5 8.31 -4.16 -3.80
C ASN A 5 8.15 -2.67 -3.41
N VAL A 6 7.37 -1.91 -4.19
CA VAL A 6 7.09 -0.51 -3.86
C VAL A 6 6.25 -0.41 -2.58
N ILE A 7 5.22 -1.25 -2.45
CA ILE A 7 4.42 -1.35 -1.22
C ILE A 7 5.31 -1.73 -0.04
N GLN A 8 6.19 -2.72 -0.23
CA GLN A 8 7.11 -3.18 0.80
C GLN A 8 8.06 -2.06 1.23
N GLN A 9 8.59 -1.26 0.32
CA GLN A 9 9.45 -0.12 0.65
C GLN A 9 8.68 0.96 1.44
N ALA A 10 7.48 1.33 1.00
CA ALA A 10 6.65 2.31 1.70
C ALA A 10 6.25 1.83 3.11
N LEU A 11 5.98 0.53 3.29
CA LEU A 11 5.71 -0.05 4.61
C LEU A 11 6.95 -0.04 5.52
N GLN A 12 8.13 -0.35 4.99
CA GLN A 12 9.37 -0.30 5.77
C GLN A 12 9.68 1.11 6.26
N ASP A 13 9.39 2.13 5.45
CA ASP A 13 9.59 3.53 5.79
C ASP A 13 8.64 3.97 6.91
N VAL A 14 7.34 3.68 6.79
CA VAL A 14 6.33 4.06 7.79
C VAL A 14 6.44 3.27 9.09
N LEU A 15 6.75 1.97 9.02
CA LEU A 15 6.90 1.13 10.20
C LEU A 15 8.32 1.19 10.79
N GLU A 16 9.21 2.01 10.21
CA GLU A 16 10.62 2.12 10.58
C GLU A 16 11.32 0.74 10.71
N THR A 17 10.87 -0.24 9.92
CA THR A 17 11.25 -1.65 10.05
C THR A 17 11.93 -2.13 8.77
N PRO A 18 13.25 -1.97 8.63
CA PRO A 18 13.99 -2.17 7.37
C PRO A 18 14.18 -3.64 6.94
N LEU A 19 13.63 -4.60 7.69
CA LEU A 19 13.67 -6.04 7.38
C LEU A 19 12.27 -6.64 7.26
N LEU A 20 11.27 -5.78 7.02
CA LEU A 20 9.89 -6.22 6.90
C LEU A 20 9.70 -7.02 5.59
N ALA A 21 9.56 -8.32 5.73
CA ALA A 21 9.14 -9.19 4.64
C ALA A 21 7.62 -9.24 4.58
N VAL A 22 7.03 -8.63 3.54
CA VAL A 22 5.59 -8.70 3.29
C VAL A 22 5.30 -9.56 2.08
N THR A 23 4.17 -10.23 2.11
CA THR A 23 3.65 -11.08 1.05
C THR A 23 2.24 -10.65 0.70
N GLU A 24 1.69 -11.11 -0.42
CA GLU A 24 0.31 -10.80 -0.81
C GLU A 24 -0.72 -11.25 0.24
N THR A 25 -0.38 -12.27 1.05
CA THR A 25 -1.23 -12.77 2.13
C THR A 25 -1.12 -11.97 3.43
N THR A 26 -0.14 -11.06 3.54
CA THR A 26 0.07 -10.23 4.74
C THR A 26 -1.05 -9.22 4.90
N ARG A 27 -1.69 -9.21 6.08
CA ARG A 27 -2.74 -8.27 6.46
C ARG A 27 -2.14 -7.04 7.15
N PHE A 28 -2.55 -5.85 6.73
CA PHE A 28 -2.00 -4.61 7.29
C PHE A 28 -2.32 -4.47 8.79
N GLU A 29 -3.59 -4.64 9.17
CA GLU A 29 -3.99 -4.52 10.57
C GLU A 29 -3.51 -5.71 11.42
N GLU A 30 -3.71 -6.94 10.95
CA GLU A 30 -3.45 -8.14 11.79
C GLU A 30 -1.98 -8.57 11.83
N ASP A 31 -1.23 -8.48 10.74
CA ASP A 31 0.17 -8.91 10.71
C ASP A 31 1.15 -7.76 10.99
N LEU A 32 0.81 -6.53 10.60
CA LEU A 32 1.69 -5.36 10.70
C LEU A 32 1.31 -4.38 11.81
N ASP A 33 0.21 -4.65 12.54
CA ASP A 33 -0.34 -3.76 13.58
C ASP A 33 -0.53 -2.33 13.06
N LEU A 34 -0.96 -2.21 11.80
CA LEU A 34 -0.94 -0.96 11.08
C LEU A 34 -2.24 -0.19 11.32
N ASP A 35 -2.21 0.71 12.29
CA ASP A 35 -3.32 1.59 12.68
C ASP A 35 -3.80 2.54 11.56
N SER A 36 -5.01 3.11 11.71
CA SER A 36 -5.62 3.98 10.68
C SER A 36 -4.75 5.19 10.34
N VAL A 37 -4.01 5.71 11.33
CA VAL A 37 -3.08 6.84 11.14
C VAL A 37 -1.87 6.41 10.31
N ASN A 38 -1.25 5.28 10.67
CA ASN A 38 -0.11 4.73 9.92
C ASN A 38 -0.53 4.29 8.51
N PHE A 39 -1.77 3.84 8.34
CA PHE A 39 -2.32 3.49 7.04
C PHE A 39 -2.39 4.69 6.09
N VAL A 40 -2.93 5.82 6.55
CA VAL A 40 -2.94 7.03 5.74
C VAL A 40 -1.51 7.49 5.43
N GLN A 41 -0.60 7.45 6.41
CA GLN A 41 0.79 7.82 6.18
C GLN A 41 1.47 6.92 5.14
N PHE A 42 1.20 5.61 5.19
CA PHE A 42 1.68 4.63 4.22
C PHE A 42 1.18 4.93 2.81
N LEU A 43 -0.10 5.27 2.66
CA LEU A 43 -0.66 5.65 1.37
C LEU A 43 0.01 6.89 0.80
N LEU A 44 0.22 7.93 1.61
CA LEU A 44 0.92 9.15 1.19
C LEU A 44 2.36 8.85 0.74
N THR A 45 3.09 8.01 1.47
CA THR A 45 4.44 7.57 1.08
C THR A 45 4.43 6.75 -0.22
N LEU A 46 3.39 5.94 -0.41
CA LEU A 46 3.21 5.14 -1.62
C LEU A 46 2.85 5.99 -2.85
N GLU A 47 2.03 7.04 -2.70
CA GLU A 47 1.76 8.04 -3.75
C GLU A 47 3.03 8.74 -4.19
N ASP A 48 3.85 9.18 -3.23
CA ASP A 48 5.12 9.86 -3.52
C ASP A 48 6.07 8.94 -4.32
N SER A 49 5.97 7.63 -4.08
CA SER A 49 6.75 6.62 -4.78
C SER A 49 6.23 6.30 -6.20
N ILE A 50 4.97 6.60 -6.53
CA ILE A 50 4.33 6.23 -7.79
C ILE A 50 3.81 7.50 -8.48
N GLU A 51 4.51 7.95 -9.52
CA GLU A 51 4.10 9.13 -10.27
C GLU A 51 2.69 8.98 -10.87
N GLY A 52 1.80 9.92 -10.52
CA GLY A 52 0.41 9.97 -10.99
C GLY A 52 -0.58 9.21 -10.11
N LEU A 53 -0.10 8.44 -9.11
CA LEU A 53 -0.97 7.81 -8.14
C LEU A 53 -1.49 8.84 -7.14
N MET A 54 -2.79 8.85 -6.91
CA MET A 54 -3.44 9.68 -5.90
C MET A 54 -4.51 8.84 -5.22
N PHE A 55 -4.30 8.52 -3.96
CA PHE A 55 -5.28 7.91 -3.09
C PHE A 55 -6.18 9.03 -2.57
N ASP A 56 -7.49 8.78 -2.63
CA ASP A 56 -8.46 9.70 -2.09
C ASP A 56 -8.73 9.31 -0.63
N PRO A 57 -8.24 10.09 0.36
CA PRO A 57 -8.30 9.72 1.78
C PRO A 57 -9.74 9.64 2.31
N ASP A 58 -10.71 10.24 1.60
CA ASP A 58 -12.14 10.15 1.94
C ASP A 58 -12.75 8.82 1.47
N HIS A 59 -12.24 8.26 0.37
CA HIS A 59 -12.68 6.96 -0.18
C HIS A 59 -11.89 5.77 0.36
N ILE A 60 -10.70 6.01 0.91
CA ILE A 60 -9.81 4.94 1.35
C ILE A 60 -9.88 4.83 2.87
N SER A 61 -10.67 3.85 3.29
CA SER A 61 -10.66 3.35 4.66
C SER A 61 -9.78 2.10 4.75
N GLN A 62 -9.23 1.78 5.92
CA GLN A 62 -8.53 0.51 6.15
C GLN A 62 -9.37 -0.71 5.72
N HIS A 63 -10.70 -0.58 5.79
CA HIS A 63 -11.65 -1.58 5.33
C HIS A 63 -11.62 -1.82 3.81
N SER A 64 -11.12 -0.87 3.02
CA SER A 64 -10.99 -0.99 1.56
C SER A 64 -9.81 -1.89 1.16
N PHE A 65 -8.75 -1.94 1.98
CA PHE A 65 -7.52 -2.69 1.70
C PHE A 65 -7.11 -3.55 2.90
N SER A 66 -7.69 -4.73 3.03
CA SER A 66 -7.41 -5.62 4.17
C SER A 66 -6.06 -6.33 4.11
N SER A 67 -5.44 -6.42 2.93
CA SER A 67 -4.18 -7.14 2.73
C SER A 67 -3.32 -6.53 1.63
N VAL A 68 -2.02 -6.79 1.68
CA VAL A 68 -1.06 -6.33 0.67
C VAL A 68 -1.47 -6.79 -0.73
N GLY A 69 -1.96 -8.03 -0.87
CA GLY A 69 -2.47 -8.54 -2.14
C GLY A 69 -3.61 -7.71 -2.71
N SER A 70 -4.57 -7.30 -1.88
CA SER A 70 -5.68 -6.43 -2.32
C SER A 70 -5.20 -5.08 -2.86
N LEU A 71 -4.14 -4.52 -2.26
CA LEU A 71 -3.54 -3.28 -2.72
C LEU A 71 -2.73 -3.48 -4.03
N VAL A 72 -2.00 -4.60 -4.14
CA VAL A 72 -1.29 -4.99 -5.36
C VAL A 72 -2.27 -5.12 -6.52
N GLU A 73 -3.36 -5.86 -6.34
CA GLU A 73 -4.39 -6.06 -7.36
C GLU A 73 -5.03 -4.73 -7.78
N TRP A 74 -5.32 -3.85 -6.82
CA TRP A 74 -5.88 -2.53 -7.10
C TRP A 74 -4.91 -1.65 -7.91
N LEU A 75 -3.63 -1.65 -7.55
CA LEU A 75 -2.59 -0.89 -8.25
C LEU A 75 -2.34 -1.43 -9.66
N ASP A 76 -2.34 -2.76 -9.83
CA ASP A 76 -2.19 -3.40 -11.14
C ASP A 76 -3.36 -3.03 -12.06
N ALA A 77 -4.59 -3.09 -11.53
CA ALA A 77 -5.79 -2.67 -12.25
C ALA A 77 -5.76 -1.17 -12.60
N TRP A 78 -5.31 -0.31 -11.68
CA TRP A 78 -5.17 1.11 -11.92
C TRP A 78 -4.10 1.43 -12.98
N GLN A 79 -2.93 0.79 -12.92
CA GLN A 79 -1.87 0.96 -13.92
C GLN A 79 -2.35 0.51 -15.30
N GLY A 80 -3.07 -0.61 -15.38
CA GLY A 80 -3.69 -1.07 -16.63
C GLY A 80 -4.71 -0.08 -17.20
N ALA A 81 -5.47 0.60 -16.34
CA ALA A 81 -6.45 1.61 -16.74
C ALA A 81 -5.83 2.96 -17.14
N GLN A 82 -4.63 3.29 -16.67
CA GLN A 82 -3.95 4.54 -17.02
C GLN A 82 -3.16 4.45 -18.35
N LEU A 83 -2.91 3.23 -18.84
CA LEU A 83 -2.16 2.96 -20.07
C LEU A 83 -3.04 2.85 -21.33
N VAL A 84 -4.36 3.15 -21.24
CA VAL A 84 -5.32 3.11 -22.36
C VAL A 84 -5.71 4.49 -22.90
#